data_AF-A0A0M3HFW0-F1
#
_entry.id   AF-A0A0M3HFW0-F1
#
_cell.length_a   1.000
_cell.length_b   1.000
_cell.length_c   1.000
_cell.angle_alpha   90.00
_cell.angle_beta   90.00
_cell.angle_gamma   90.00
#
_symmetry.space_group_name_H-M   'P 1'
#
loop_
_entity.id
_entity.type
_entity.pdbx_description
1 polymer ?
#
loop_
_entity_poly.entity_id
_entity_poly.type
_entity_poly.pdbx_seq_one_letter_code
_entity_poly.pdbx_strand_id
1 'polypeptide(L)'
;MEKIASGMARFHAQKITDEERKHRKKPILDRVMELAPLLCSDDLYMRSYAANNLAKFTHYSEACALHVFNEGGIELILDSLDSSNRGFASVQVVTSLVVILSNLLKFESVKSQISAKRRLDMTSRCFHFWYAYLNSSTVVESVSRVLIILAGMDEHCRAVMVFDALWGLL
;
A
#
# COMPACT_ATOMS: atom_id res chain seq x y z
N MET A 1 2.96 23.38 -1.96
CA MET A 1 3.10 23.53 -0.50
C MET A 1 1.74 23.83 0.16
N GLU A 2 1.09 24.95 -0.15
CA GLU A 2 -0.23 25.31 0.44
C GLU A 2 -1.35 24.28 0.19
N LYS A 3 -1.53 23.80 -1.05
CA LYS A 3 -2.54 22.79 -1.38
C LYS A 3 -2.34 21.48 -0.59
N ILE A 4 -1.09 21.06 -0.42
CA ILE A 4 -0.69 19.86 0.33
C ILE A 4 -1.02 20.01 1.82
N ALA A 5 -0.65 21.15 2.42
CA ALA A 5 -0.94 21.45 3.82
C ALA A 5 -2.46 21.52 4.11
N SER A 6 -3.24 22.12 3.19
CA SER A 6 -4.70 22.22 3.32
C SER A 6 -5.41 20.86 3.25
N GLY A 7 -4.93 19.96 2.38
CA GLY A 7 -5.44 18.59 2.26
C GLY A 7 -5.14 17.79 3.53
N MET A 8 -3.92 17.89 4.05
CA MET A 8 -3.56 17.17 5.28
C MET A 8 -4.28 17.69 6.52
N ALA A 9 -4.52 19.01 6.62
CA ALA A 9 -5.32 19.57 7.70
C ALA A 9 -6.76 19.01 7.70
N ARG A 10 -7.38 18.84 6.52
CA ARG A 10 -8.70 18.20 6.39
C ARG A 10 -8.67 16.73 6.81
N PHE A 11 -7.64 15.99 6.41
CA PHE A 11 -7.46 14.59 6.81
C PHE A 11 -7.36 14.44 8.34
N HIS A 12 -6.53 15.26 8.99
CA HIS A 12 -6.36 15.22 10.45
C HIS A 12 -7.59 15.69 11.22
N ALA A 13 -8.42 16.57 10.65
CA ALA A 13 -9.63 17.07 11.30
C ALA A 13 -10.74 16.00 11.43
N GLN A 14 -10.65 14.87 10.72
CA GLN A 14 -11.63 13.76 10.73
C GLN A 14 -13.11 14.18 10.58
N LYS A 15 -13.39 15.36 10.04
CA LYS A 15 -14.75 15.85 9.87
C LYS A 15 -15.42 15.10 8.72
N ILE A 16 -16.41 14.27 9.08
CA ILE A 16 -17.15 13.49 8.09
C ILE A 16 -18.14 14.41 7.37
N THR A 17 -18.00 14.55 6.06
CA THR A 17 -18.93 15.33 5.23
C THR A 17 -20.22 14.56 4.92
N ASP A 18 -21.28 15.25 4.51
CA ASP A 18 -22.52 14.58 4.08
C ASP A 18 -22.32 13.73 2.82
N GLU A 19 -21.40 14.12 1.95
CA GLU A 19 -21.00 13.31 0.79
C GLU A 19 -20.31 12.02 1.22
N GLU A 20 -19.38 12.08 2.19
CA GLU A 20 -18.76 10.88 2.75
C GLU A 20 -19.78 9.98 3.45
N ARG A 21 -20.78 10.56 4.15
CA ARG A 21 -21.89 9.80 4.74
C ARG A 21 -22.72 9.08 3.69
N LYS A 22 -23.03 9.74 2.57
CA LYS A 22 -23.74 9.12 1.43
C LYS A 22 -22.89 8.02 0.79
N HIS A 23 -21.61 8.28 0.55
CA HIS A 23 -20.69 7.31 -0.02
C HIS A 23 -20.53 6.06 0.87
N ARG A 24 -20.52 6.20 2.20
CA ARG A 24 -20.48 5.08 3.14
C ARG A 24 -21.68 4.13 3.08
N LYS A 25 -22.82 4.56 2.52
CA LYS A 25 -24.02 3.71 2.34
C LYS A 25 -23.95 2.80 1.11
N LYS A 26 -22.99 3.04 0.21
CA LYS A 26 -22.79 2.19 -0.97
C LYS A 26 -22.19 0.84 -0.57
N PRO A 27 -22.48 -0.23 -1.34
CA PRO A 27 -21.74 -1.49 -1.25
C PRO A 27 -20.23 -1.27 -1.23
N ILE A 28 -19.51 -2.11 -0.47
CA ILE A 28 -18.05 -1.93 -0.31
C ILE A 28 -17.31 -2.02 -1.64
N LEU A 29 -17.74 -2.91 -2.54
CA LEU A 29 -17.10 -3.08 -3.85
C LEU A 29 -17.23 -1.80 -4.71
N ASP A 30 -18.42 -1.19 -4.78
CA ASP A 30 -18.62 0.07 -5.50
C ASP A 30 -17.72 1.18 -4.95
N ARG A 31 -17.52 1.21 -3.64
CA ARG A 31 -16.61 2.16 -2.99
C ARG A 31 -15.15 1.88 -3.37
N VAL A 32 -14.75 0.61 -3.45
CA VAL A 32 -13.41 0.23 -3.90
C VAL A 32 -13.17 0.67 -5.34
N MET A 33 -14.14 0.46 -6.24
CA MET A 33 -14.06 0.91 -7.64
C MET A 33 -13.88 2.43 -7.75
N GLU A 34 -14.54 3.21 -6.89
CA GLU A 34 -14.38 4.66 -6.84
C GLU A 34 -13.03 5.10 -6.24
N LEU A 35 -12.46 4.32 -5.31
CA LEU A 35 -11.25 4.69 -4.57
C LEU A 35 -9.96 4.22 -5.24
N ALA A 36 -9.95 3.08 -5.94
CA ALA A 36 -8.75 2.52 -6.56
C ALA A 36 -8.03 3.51 -7.49
N PRO A 37 -8.73 4.25 -8.39
CA PRO A 37 -8.09 5.24 -9.26
C PRO A 37 -7.43 6.40 -8.50
N LEU A 38 -7.91 6.70 -7.28
CA LEU A 38 -7.41 7.81 -6.47
C LEU A 38 -6.06 7.51 -5.80
N LEU A 39 -5.57 6.27 -5.85
CA LEU A 39 -4.21 5.95 -5.38
C LEU A 39 -3.11 6.69 -6.18
N CYS A 40 -3.42 7.11 -7.41
CA CYS A 40 -2.51 7.89 -8.25
C CYS A 40 -2.88 9.37 -8.34
N SER A 41 -3.85 9.85 -7.55
CA SER A 41 -4.24 11.25 -7.51
C SER A 41 -3.07 12.14 -7.10
N ASP A 42 -2.85 13.26 -7.82
CA ASP A 42 -1.92 14.32 -7.41
C ASP A 42 -2.38 15.06 -6.14
N ASP A 43 -3.68 15.01 -5.84
CA ASP A 43 -4.22 15.45 -4.56
C ASP A 43 -3.89 14.41 -3.48
N LEU A 44 -2.94 14.77 -2.62
CA LEU A 44 -2.49 13.96 -1.49
C LEU A 44 -3.60 13.65 -0.49
N TYR A 45 -4.58 14.53 -0.31
CA TYR A 45 -5.73 14.23 0.56
C TYR A 45 -6.55 13.08 -0.02
N MET A 46 -6.87 13.15 -1.31
CA MET A 46 -7.63 12.10 -2.00
C MET A 46 -6.87 10.78 -2.01
N ARG A 47 -5.56 10.83 -2.26
CA ARG A 47 -4.69 9.65 -2.19
C ARG A 47 -4.65 9.02 -0.79
N SER A 48 -4.49 9.85 0.24
CA SER A 48 -4.50 9.41 1.64
C SER A 48 -5.84 8.80 2.02
N TYR A 49 -6.93 9.44 1.61
CA TYR A 49 -8.29 8.96 1.84
C TYR A 49 -8.51 7.60 1.19
N ALA A 50 -8.11 7.46 -0.08
CA ALA A 50 -8.17 6.21 -0.82
C ALA A 50 -7.36 5.11 -0.15
N ALA A 51 -6.07 5.36 0.13
CA ALA A 51 -5.18 4.37 0.75
C ALA A 51 -5.74 3.85 2.09
N ASN A 52 -6.21 4.75 2.97
CA ASN A 52 -6.74 4.36 4.28
C ASN A 52 -8.05 3.54 4.19
N ASN A 53 -8.90 3.82 3.21
CA ASN A 53 -10.14 3.07 3.03
C ASN A 53 -9.89 1.73 2.33
N LEU A 54 -9.07 1.72 1.28
CA LEU A 54 -8.70 0.50 0.56
C LEU A 54 -7.94 -0.48 1.45
N ALA A 55 -7.08 -0.01 2.35
CA ALA A 55 -6.40 -0.84 3.34
C ALA A 55 -7.39 -1.61 4.23
N LYS A 56 -8.55 -1.02 4.53
CA LYS A 56 -9.61 -1.70 5.31
C LYS A 56 -10.40 -2.66 4.42
N PHE A 57 -10.80 -2.25 3.23
CA PHE A 57 -11.68 -3.07 2.39
C PHE A 57 -11.00 -4.32 1.84
N THR A 58 -9.75 -4.19 1.41
CA THR A 58 -8.93 -5.31 0.95
C THR A 58 -8.60 -6.30 2.08
N HIS A 59 -8.59 -5.86 3.34
CA HIS A 59 -8.38 -6.76 4.48
C HIS A 59 -9.53 -7.75 4.68
N TYR A 60 -10.77 -7.28 4.51
CA TYR A 60 -11.99 -8.02 4.82
C TYR A 60 -12.59 -8.75 3.61
N SER A 61 -12.24 -8.39 2.38
CA SER A 61 -12.90 -8.93 1.19
C SER A 61 -11.90 -9.28 0.09
N GLU A 62 -11.86 -10.57 -0.27
CA GLU A 62 -11.08 -11.06 -1.42
C GLU A 62 -11.55 -10.42 -2.72
N ALA A 63 -12.86 -10.24 -2.93
CA ALA A 63 -13.39 -9.58 -4.12
C ALA A 63 -12.86 -8.14 -4.27
N CYS A 64 -12.74 -7.41 -3.15
CA CYS A 64 -12.15 -6.07 -3.14
C CYS A 64 -10.65 -6.11 -3.46
N ALA A 65 -9.91 -7.07 -2.89
CA ALA A 65 -8.50 -7.26 -3.17
C ALA A 65 -8.25 -7.63 -4.64
N LEU A 66 -9.03 -8.57 -5.19
CA LEU A 66 -8.98 -8.96 -6.60
C LEU A 66 -9.29 -7.80 -7.53
N HIS A 67 -10.29 -6.98 -7.23
CA HIS A 67 -10.57 -5.79 -8.03
C HIS A 67 -9.37 -4.83 -8.04
N VAL A 68 -8.84 -4.47 -6.86
CA VAL A 68 -7.65 -3.60 -6.78
C VAL A 68 -6.46 -4.21 -7.54
N PHE A 69 -6.24 -5.52 -7.43
CA PHE A 69 -5.19 -6.22 -8.16
C PHE A 69 -5.38 -6.15 -9.68
N ASN A 70 -6.58 -6.43 -10.17
CA ASN A 70 -6.90 -6.44 -11.61
C ASN A 70 -6.76 -5.06 -12.26
N GLU A 71 -6.93 -3.98 -11.49
CA GLU A 71 -6.71 -2.60 -11.94
C GLU A 71 -5.21 -2.20 -11.93
N GLY A 72 -4.28 -3.16 -11.82
CA GLY A 72 -2.83 -2.88 -11.73
C GLY A 72 -2.41 -2.36 -10.36
N GLY A 73 -3.13 -2.73 -9.30
CA GLY A 73 -2.93 -2.16 -7.97
C GLY A 73 -1.53 -2.33 -7.40
N ILE A 74 -0.80 -3.39 -7.74
CA ILE A 74 0.58 -3.59 -7.28
C ILE A 74 1.47 -2.46 -7.81
N GLU A 75 1.43 -2.21 -9.13
CA GLU A 75 2.19 -1.17 -9.79
C GLU A 75 1.84 0.21 -9.22
N LEU A 76 0.55 0.52 -9.13
CA LEU A 76 0.06 1.80 -8.61
C LEU A 76 0.50 2.05 -7.17
N ILE A 77 0.43 1.04 -6.31
CA ILE A 77 0.83 1.13 -4.90
C ILE A 77 2.33 1.37 -4.79
N LEU A 78 3.14 0.60 -5.51
CA LEU A 78 4.58 0.74 -5.43
C LEU A 78 5.04 2.11 -5.97
N ASP A 79 4.47 2.59 -7.06
CA ASP A 79 4.79 3.91 -7.63
C ASP A 79 4.36 5.04 -6.68
N SER A 80 3.21 4.86 -6.01
CA SER A 80 2.77 5.77 -4.94
C SER A 80 3.75 5.76 -3.75
N LEU A 81 4.31 4.61 -3.37
CA LEU A 81 5.33 4.51 -2.32
C LEU A 81 6.63 5.23 -2.72
N ASP A 82 7.09 5.09 -3.97
CA ASP A 82 8.29 5.80 -4.46
C ASP A 82 8.09 7.31 -4.45
N SER A 83 6.89 7.79 -4.82
CA SER A 83 6.56 9.23 -4.74
C SER A 83 6.49 9.74 -3.30
N SER A 84 6.07 8.88 -2.37
CA SER A 84 5.96 9.19 -0.94
C SER A 84 7.32 9.36 -0.27
N ASN A 85 8.32 8.60 -0.71
CA ASN A 85 9.71 8.65 -0.21
C ASN A 85 10.42 9.98 -0.53
N ARG A 86 9.86 10.81 -1.42
CA ARG A 86 10.40 12.15 -1.77
C ARG A 86 9.89 13.29 -0.86
N GLY A 87 9.35 12.95 0.32
CA GLY A 87 8.91 13.91 1.33
C GLY A 87 7.46 14.40 1.18
N PHE A 88 6.65 13.73 0.36
CA PHE A 88 5.29 14.18 0.03
C PHE A 88 4.18 13.49 0.83
N ALA A 89 4.46 12.43 1.58
CA ALA A 89 3.40 11.68 2.28
C ALA A 89 3.71 11.44 3.77
N SER A 90 2.66 11.41 4.59
CA SER A 90 2.77 11.06 6.00
C SER A 90 3.06 9.56 6.17
N VAL A 91 3.71 9.20 7.28
CA VAL A 91 3.96 7.80 7.69
C VAL A 91 2.68 6.95 7.59
N GLN A 92 1.52 7.53 7.93
CA GLN A 92 0.23 6.85 7.89
C GLN A 92 -0.17 6.41 6.47
N VAL A 93 0.11 7.23 5.45
CA VAL A 93 -0.20 6.89 4.05
C VAL A 93 0.70 5.76 3.57
N VAL A 94 1.99 5.83 3.88
CA VAL A 94 2.97 4.79 3.58
C VAL A 94 2.55 3.48 4.21
N THR A 95 2.20 3.49 5.50
CA THR A 95 1.67 2.30 6.19
C THR A 95 0.45 1.74 5.47
N SER A 96 -0.53 2.58 5.13
CA SER A 96 -1.76 2.12 4.45
C SER A 96 -1.48 1.52 3.07
N LEU A 97 -0.58 2.10 2.28
CA LEU A 97 -0.17 1.55 0.99
C LEU A 97 0.47 0.16 1.14
N VAL A 98 1.37 0.00 2.11
CA VAL A 98 2.01 -1.30 2.40
C VAL A 98 0.99 -2.31 2.93
N VAL A 99 0.03 -1.88 3.75
CA VAL A 99 -1.06 -2.75 4.22
C VAL A 99 -1.93 -3.23 3.08
N ILE A 100 -2.26 -2.39 2.10
CA ILE A 100 -2.99 -2.83 0.90
C ILE A 100 -2.17 -3.92 0.20
N LEU A 101 -0.87 -3.71 -0.02
CA LEU A 101 0.00 -4.69 -0.65
C LEU A 101 0.00 -6.04 0.10
N SER A 102 0.09 -6.00 1.43
CA SER A 102 0.01 -7.19 2.28
C SER A 102 -1.34 -7.89 2.17
N ASN A 103 -2.43 -7.13 2.13
CA ASN A 103 -3.78 -7.69 1.97
C ASN A 103 -3.99 -8.33 0.59
N LEU A 104 -3.43 -7.75 -0.48
CA LEU A 104 -3.46 -8.37 -1.81
C LEU A 104 -2.79 -9.74 -1.79
N LEU A 105 -1.59 -9.80 -1.19
CA LEU A 105 -0.79 -11.02 -1.07
C LEU A 105 -1.35 -12.05 -0.08
N LYS A 106 -2.41 -11.72 0.67
CA LYS A 106 -3.10 -12.68 1.55
C LYS A 106 -3.81 -13.77 0.74
N PHE A 107 -4.32 -13.43 -0.44
CA PHE A 107 -5.20 -14.30 -1.21
C PHE A 107 -4.44 -15.11 -2.25
N GLU A 108 -4.70 -16.42 -2.33
CA GLU A 108 -4.02 -17.32 -3.26
C GLU A 108 -4.38 -17.02 -4.72
N SER A 109 -5.62 -16.58 -4.94
CA SER A 109 -6.12 -16.12 -6.24
C SER A 109 -5.28 -14.97 -6.80
N VAL A 110 -4.77 -14.07 -5.95
CA VAL A 110 -3.84 -13.00 -6.34
C VAL A 110 -2.42 -13.55 -6.49
N LYS A 111 -1.91 -14.26 -5.48
CA LYS A 111 -0.54 -14.77 -5.43
C LYS A 111 -0.14 -15.59 -6.66
N SER A 112 -1.04 -16.48 -7.11
CA SER A 112 -0.83 -17.34 -8.28
C SER A 112 -0.68 -16.59 -9.60
N GLN A 113 -1.14 -15.33 -9.68
CA GLN A 113 -1.05 -14.49 -10.87
C GLN A 113 0.20 -13.60 -10.90
N ILE A 114 0.96 -13.51 -9.81
CA ILE A 114 2.14 -12.65 -9.73
C ILE A 114 3.35 -13.37 -10.32
N SER A 115 3.90 -12.86 -11.42
CA SER A 115 5.10 -13.41 -12.05
C SER A 115 6.34 -13.37 -11.14
N ALA A 116 7.29 -14.28 -11.35
CA ALA A 116 8.57 -14.29 -10.62
C ALA A 116 9.31 -12.95 -10.71
N LYS A 117 9.33 -12.35 -11.91
CA LYS A 117 9.92 -11.01 -12.12
C LYS A 117 9.25 -9.95 -11.23
N ARG A 118 7.92 -9.97 -11.14
CA ARG A 118 7.18 -9.02 -10.29
C ARG A 118 7.44 -9.28 -8.81
N ARG A 119 7.53 -10.53 -8.36
CA ARG A 119 7.87 -10.85 -6.96
C ARG A 119 9.23 -10.27 -6.56
N LEU A 120 10.25 -10.44 -7.42
CA LEU A 120 11.59 -9.89 -7.18
C LEU A 120 11.61 -8.36 -7.16
N ASP A 121 10.90 -7.71 -8.09
CA ASP A 121 10.72 -6.25 -8.10
C ASP A 121 10.07 -5.75 -6.80
N MET A 122 9.01 -6.43 -6.36
CA MET A 122 8.35 -6.13 -5.08
C MET A 122 9.31 -6.29 -3.89
N THR A 123 10.06 -7.39 -3.82
CA THR A 123 11.03 -7.64 -2.74
C THR A 123 12.07 -6.53 -2.66
N SER A 124 12.68 -6.15 -3.80
CA SER A 124 13.69 -5.10 -3.85
C SER A 124 13.14 -3.74 -3.41
N ARG A 125 11.98 -3.32 -3.93
CA ARG A 125 11.36 -2.04 -3.53
C ARG A 125 10.91 -2.06 -2.06
N CYS A 126 10.37 -3.18 -1.57
CA CYS A 126 10.04 -3.33 -0.15
C CYS A 126 11.27 -3.18 0.75
N PHE A 127 12.43 -3.75 0.40
CA PHE A 127 13.66 -3.51 1.17
C PHE A 127 14.07 -2.04 1.19
N HIS A 128 14.01 -1.36 0.04
CA HIS A 128 14.27 0.08 -0.02
C HIS A 128 13.40 0.83 0.99
N PHE A 129 12.08 0.57 1.00
CA PHE A 129 11.17 1.23 1.94
C PHE A 129 11.43 0.83 3.39
N TRP A 130 11.81 -0.41 3.65
CA TRP A 130 12.17 -0.87 4.98
C TRP A 130 13.33 -0.04 5.56
N TYR A 131 14.40 0.16 4.78
CA TYR A 131 15.54 1.01 5.18
C TYR A 131 15.18 2.48 5.29
N ALA A 132 14.44 3.02 4.30
CA ALA A 132 14.05 4.44 4.29
C ALA A 132 13.20 4.83 5.52
N TYR A 133 12.45 3.87 6.06
CA TYR A 133 11.59 4.06 7.23
C TYR A 133 12.07 3.28 8.46
N LEU A 134 13.36 2.96 8.58
CA LEU A 134 13.92 2.14 9.67
C LEU A 134 13.53 2.65 11.08
N ASN A 135 13.39 3.97 11.24
CA ASN A 135 13.01 4.60 12.52
C ASN A 135 11.48 4.61 12.77
N SER A 136 10.68 4.09 11.85
CA SER A 136 9.23 3.96 11.99
C SER A 136 8.84 2.49 12.16
N SER A 137 8.68 2.06 13.41
CA SER A 137 8.31 0.68 13.75
C SER A 137 7.06 0.20 13.02
N THR A 138 6.05 1.08 12.85
CA THR A 138 4.80 0.76 12.16
C THR A 138 5.01 0.46 10.66
N VAL A 139 5.85 1.24 9.98
CA VAL A 139 6.15 0.99 8.55
C VAL A 139 7.02 -0.24 8.42
N VAL A 140 8.07 -0.37 9.24
CA VAL A 140 8.97 -1.52 9.30
C VAL A 140 8.21 -2.83 9.49
N GLU A 141 7.27 -2.87 10.44
CA GLU A 141 6.44 -4.05 10.69
C GLU A 141 5.58 -4.38 9.46
N SER A 142 4.93 -3.37 8.88
CA SER A 142 4.05 -3.55 7.72
C SER A 142 4.82 -4.06 6.50
N VAL A 143 6.00 -3.51 6.24
CA VAL A 143 6.85 -3.91 5.11
C VAL A 143 7.42 -5.31 5.35
N SER A 144 7.83 -5.62 6.58
CA SER A 144 8.30 -6.96 6.96
C SER A 144 7.28 -8.04 6.66
N ARG A 145 5.98 -7.77 6.90
CA ARG A 145 4.90 -8.72 6.56
C ARG A 145 4.86 -9.03 5.06
N VAL A 146 5.01 -8.02 4.20
CA VAL A 146 5.06 -8.21 2.74
C VAL A 146 6.28 -9.06 2.35
N LEU A 147 7.46 -8.72 2.89
CA LEU A 147 8.70 -9.45 2.62
C LEU A 147 8.60 -10.92 3.04
N ILE A 148 8.09 -11.22 4.24
CA ILE A 148 7.89 -12.60 4.71
C ILE A 148 6.97 -13.38 3.76
N ILE A 149 5.87 -12.78 3.29
CA ILE A 149 4.97 -13.44 2.35
C ILE A 149 5.70 -13.74 1.03
N LEU A 150 6.45 -12.78 0.48
CA LEU A 150 7.22 -12.97 -0.75
C LEU A 150 8.30 -14.06 -0.61
N ALA A 151 8.98 -14.14 0.54
CA ALA A 151 9.94 -15.21 0.85
C ALA A 151 9.32 -16.61 0.87
N GLY A 152 8.05 -16.67 1.30
CA GLY A 152 7.26 -17.89 1.29
C GLY A 152 6.80 -18.31 -0.10
N MET A 153 6.69 -17.37 -1.04
CA MET A 153 6.25 -17.61 -2.41
C MET A 153 7.37 -18.04 -3.37
N ASP A 154 8.62 -17.65 -3.11
CA ASP A 154 9.73 -17.85 -4.04
C ASP A 154 11.09 -17.97 -3.34
N GLU A 155 11.85 -19.02 -3.65
CA GLU A 155 13.19 -19.24 -3.11
C GLU A 155 14.17 -18.12 -3.48
N HIS A 156 14.03 -17.50 -4.66
CA HIS A 156 14.89 -16.39 -5.07
C HIS A 156 14.59 -15.13 -4.24
N CYS A 157 13.32 -14.87 -3.93
CA CYS A 157 12.95 -13.76 -3.04
C CYS A 157 13.53 -13.97 -1.64
N ARG A 158 13.52 -15.23 -1.15
CA ARG A 158 14.16 -15.60 0.12
C ARG A 158 15.66 -15.39 0.10
N ALA A 159 16.35 -15.77 -0.98
CA ALA A 159 17.79 -15.56 -1.12
C ALA A 159 18.16 -14.07 -1.09
N VAL A 160 17.40 -13.22 -1.79
CA VAL A 160 17.57 -11.75 -1.74
C VAL A 160 17.38 -11.25 -0.31
N MET A 161 16.37 -11.73 0.42
CA MET A 161 16.17 -11.32 1.80
C MET A 161 17.31 -11.68 2.74
N VAL A 162 17.87 -12.89 2.60
CA VAL A 162 19.03 -13.32 3.40
C VAL A 162 20.25 -12.46 3.07
N PHE A 163 20.47 -12.17 1.79
CA PHE A 163 21.59 -11.34 1.35
C PHE A 163 21.49 -9.90 1.88
N ASP A 164 20.35 -9.24 1.70
CA ASP A 164 20.15 -7.85 2.13
C ASP A 164 20.16 -7.72 3.66
N ALA A 165 19.58 -8.68 4.38
CA ALA A 165 19.61 -8.69 5.85
C ALA A 165 21.03 -8.85 6.41
N LEU A 166 21.90 -9.62 5.73
CA LEU A 166 23.29 -9.80 6.14
C LEU A 166 24.15 -8.57 5.83
N TRP A 167 23.89 -7.86 4.73
CA TRP A 167 24.66 -6.68 4.34
C TRP A 167 24.28 -5.41 5.13
N GLY A 168 23.04 -5.31 5.62
CA GLY A 168 22.62 -4.20 6.49
C GLY A 168 23.10 -4.28 7.95
N LEU A 169 23.83 -5.34 8.32
CA LEU A 169 24.43 -5.56 9.64
C LEU A 169 25.96 -5.31 9.67
N LEU A 170 26.55 -4.93 8.53
CA LEU A 170 27.95 -4.52 8.37
C LEU A 170 28.03 -3.01 8.08
#